data_AF-A0A348VRI6-F1
#
_entry.id   AF-A0A348VRI6-F1
#
_cell.length_a   1.000
_cell.length_b   1.000
_cell.length_c   1.000
_cell.angle_alpha   90.00
_cell.angle_beta   90.00
_cell.angle_gamma   90.00
#
_symmetry.space_group_name_H-M   'P 1'
#
loop_
_entity.id
_entity.type
_entity.pdbx_description
1 polymer ?
#
loop_
_entity_poly.entity_id
_entity_poly.type
_entity_poly.pdbx_seq_one_letter_code
_entity_poly.pdbx_strand_id
1 'polypeptide(L)'
;MQSAWPIVEQAAEFIDNWHIGFICEYLEALYSLQIQNLIINIPPGHAKSMICSVFFPTWVWIKTPAARFLGGSHAHDLAVRDAVRSRRLIQSSWYQDCFSDLFQMTGDQNVKSRYENEKTGHRVSISVDSGWTGHRGNYIVWDDPLDKNKKDSDAARELSNEAVKSTFGTRGDNPKEMRRLLIMQRLHDNDPTGHLLEEMKNNPKFPRFEHLVLPARYEPKRFFSSIGLSDPRTTPGELLFPQLFDEKVVSDTETLLGDGAAGELQQRPAPKGGAIYLREWFDGKNRYDATDKKFFNRIVARWLSFDTAFVDTNAADTTGM
;
A
#
# COMPACT_ATOMS: atom_id res chain seq x y z
N MET A 1 14.12 -9.41 12.94
CA MET A 1 12.74 -9.90 12.83
C MET A 1 12.62 -11.38 13.13
N GLN A 2 13.37 -12.25 12.44
CA GLN A 2 13.38 -13.71 12.65
C GLN A 2 13.44 -14.13 14.14
N SER A 3 14.38 -13.58 14.92
CA SER A 3 14.51 -13.88 16.36
C SER A 3 13.33 -13.42 17.21
N ALA A 4 12.63 -12.36 16.78
CA ALA A 4 11.49 -11.78 17.49
C ALA A 4 10.14 -12.41 17.06
N TRP A 5 10.11 -13.15 15.95
CA TRP A 5 8.89 -13.71 15.38
C TRP A 5 8.11 -14.59 16.36
N PRO A 6 8.74 -15.55 17.06
CA PRO A 6 8.03 -16.44 17.99
C PRO A 6 7.39 -15.70 19.18
N ILE A 7 7.80 -14.47 19.47
CA ILE A 7 7.23 -13.66 20.55
C ILE A 7 5.89 -13.06 20.13
N VAL A 8 5.79 -12.66 18.86
CA VAL A 8 4.61 -11.96 18.34
C VAL A 8 3.62 -12.93 17.70
N GLU A 9 4.10 -13.98 17.04
CA GLU A 9 3.31 -15.01 16.38
C GLU A 9 3.84 -16.40 16.78
N GLN A 10 3.25 -16.95 17.85
CA GLN A 10 3.65 -18.26 18.40
C GLN A 10 3.08 -19.44 17.61
N ALA A 11 1.97 -19.23 16.90
CA ALA A 11 1.23 -20.31 16.25
C ALA A 11 1.76 -20.64 14.84
N ALA A 12 2.61 -19.79 14.27
CA ALA A 12 3.15 -19.96 12.93
C ALA A 12 4.66 -19.72 12.91
N GLU A 13 5.38 -20.62 12.24
CA GLU A 13 6.81 -20.47 12.01
C GLU A 13 7.09 -19.28 11.08
N PHE A 14 8.26 -18.65 11.28
CA PHE A 14 8.73 -17.63 10.35
C PHE A 14 9.26 -18.31 9.09
N ILE A 15 8.57 -18.11 7.98
CA ILE A 15 9.04 -18.51 6.66
C ILE A 15 9.64 -17.27 6.00
N ASP A 16 10.95 -17.30 5.77
CA ASP A 16 11.64 -16.18 5.12
C ASP A 16 11.42 -16.18 3.60
N ASN A 17 11.47 -15.00 3.01
CA ASN A 17 11.43 -14.80 1.57
C ASN A 17 11.97 -13.40 1.20
N TRP A 18 12.50 -13.25 -0.01
CA TRP A 18 13.22 -12.04 -0.43
C TRP A 18 12.41 -10.74 -0.27
N HIS A 19 11.08 -10.78 -0.48
CA HIS A 19 10.22 -9.61 -0.39
C HIS A 19 10.20 -8.99 1.02
N ILE A 20 10.47 -9.79 2.05
CA ILE A 20 10.54 -9.33 3.44
C ILE A 20 11.75 -8.42 3.61
N GLY A 21 12.94 -8.89 3.19
CA GLY A 21 14.15 -8.08 3.18
C GLY A 21 13.99 -6.83 2.32
N PHE A 22 13.31 -6.98 1.19
CA PHE A 22 12.98 -5.87 0.29
C PHE A 22 12.13 -4.77 0.96
N ILE A 23 11.09 -5.15 1.71
CA ILE A 23 10.30 -4.21 2.51
C ILE A 23 11.16 -3.58 3.61
N CYS A 24 12.03 -4.35 4.27
CA CYS A 24 12.93 -3.83 5.31
C CYS A 24 13.87 -2.74 4.76
N GLU A 25 14.51 -2.95 3.60
CA GLU A 25 15.36 -1.95 2.96
C GLU A 25 14.61 -0.63 2.69
N TYR A 26 13.37 -0.73 2.22
CA TYR A 26 12.52 0.45 2.02
C TYR A 26 12.15 1.16 3.32
N LEU A 27 11.90 0.41 4.39
CA LEU A 27 11.63 0.96 5.71
C LEU A 27 12.88 1.60 6.34
N GLU A 28 14.07 1.07 6.07
CA GLU A 28 15.35 1.68 6.44
C GLU A 28 15.63 2.96 5.65
N ALA A 29 15.33 2.99 4.35
CA ALA A 29 15.37 4.20 3.53
C ALA A 29 14.37 5.26 4.01
N LEU A 30 13.19 4.84 4.48
CA LEU A 30 12.21 5.72 5.11
C LEU A 30 12.74 6.26 6.45
N TYR A 31 13.31 5.39 7.28
CA TYR A 31 13.93 5.77 8.56
C TYR A 31 15.07 6.78 8.36
N SER A 32 15.96 6.58 7.39
CA SER A 32 17.10 7.46 7.12
C SER A 32 16.73 8.77 6.38
N LEU A 33 15.46 8.94 6.00
CA LEU A 33 14.96 10.03 5.15
C LEU A 33 15.58 10.06 3.74
N GLN A 34 16.13 8.94 3.26
CA GLN A 34 16.43 8.78 1.84
C GLN A 34 15.14 8.88 1.01
N ILE A 35 14.04 8.36 1.56
CA ILE A 35 12.67 8.64 1.12
C ILE A 35 11.84 9.14 2.30
N GLN A 36 10.85 9.98 2.05
CA GLN A 36 9.95 10.49 3.10
C GLN A 36 8.55 9.89 3.04
N ASN A 37 8.12 9.42 1.87
CA ASN A 37 6.76 8.98 1.63
C ASN A 37 6.79 7.67 0.87
N LEU A 38 6.22 6.63 1.46
CA LEU A 38 6.27 5.26 0.95
C LEU A 38 4.86 4.69 0.89
N ILE A 39 4.50 4.17 -0.28
CA ILE A 39 3.32 3.33 -0.50
C ILE A 39 3.82 1.93 -0.79
N ILE A 40 3.32 0.94 -0.05
CA ILE A 40 3.58 -0.47 -0.29
C ILE A 40 2.25 -1.13 -0.65
N ASN A 41 2.21 -1.77 -1.82
CA ASN A 41 1.13 -2.66 -2.20
C ASN A 41 1.62 -4.09 -2.35
N ILE A 42 1.00 -4.98 -1.58
CA ILE A 42 1.34 -6.39 -1.53
C ILE A 42 0.08 -7.21 -1.20
N PRO A 43 -0.07 -8.44 -1.74
CA PRO A 43 -1.22 -9.30 -1.47
C PRO A 43 -1.42 -9.61 0.03
N PRO A 44 -2.62 -10.08 0.41
CA PRO A 44 -2.87 -10.55 1.77
C PRO A 44 -1.92 -11.68 2.15
N GLY A 45 -1.68 -11.85 3.46
CA GLY A 45 -0.91 -12.98 3.98
C GLY A 45 0.62 -12.86 3.86
N HIS A 46 1.16 -11.80 3.26
CA HIS A 46 2.61 -11.60 3.08
C HIS A 46 3.26 -10.81 4.25
N ALA A 47 2.82 -11.07 5.48
CA ALA A 47 3.32 -10.45 6.73
C ALA A 47 3.35 -8.90 6.78
N LYS A 48 2.66 -8.21 5.86
CA LYS A 48 2.77 -6.76 5.65
C LYS A 48 2.57 -5.91 6.91
N SER A 49 1.50 -6.18 7.66
CA SER A 49 1.16 -5.48 8.91
C SER A 49 2.14 -5.81 10.03
N MET A 50 2.64 -7.05 10.08
CA MET A 50 3.65 -7.44 11.07
C MET A 50 4.96 -6.67 10.84
N ILE A 51 5.42 -6.60 9.59
CA ILE A 51 6.66 -5.89 9.25
C ILE A 51 6.50 -4.38 9.52
N CYS A 52 5.48 -3.75 8.94
CA CYS A 52 5.32 -2.29 8.92
C CYS A 52 4.76 -1.71 10.23
N SER A 53 3.81 -2.42 10.86
CA SER A 53 3.08 -1.92 12.02
C SER A 53 3.58 -2.53 13.33
N VAL A 54 4.27 -3.67 13.34
CA VAL A 54 4.78 -4.28 14.59
C VAL A 54 6.29 -4.14 14.70
N PHE A 55 7.05 -4.76 13.82
CA PHE A 55 8.50 -4.85 13.94
C PHE A 55 9.18 -3.50 13.66
N PHE A 56 8.77 -2.79 12.61
CA PHE A 56 9.40 -1.53 12.25
C PHE A 56 9.37 -0.48 13.37
N PRO A 57 8.24 -0.18 14.03
CA PRO A 57 8.23 0.77 15.14
C PRO A 57 9.13 0.36 16.32
N THR A 58 9.18 -0.94 16.65
CA THR A 58 10.08 -1.42 17.70
C THR A 58 11.54 -1.27 17.32
N TRP A 59 11.91 -1.60 16.07
CA TRP A 59 13.26 -1.41 15.56
C TRP A 59 13.67 0.07 15.53
N VAL A 60 12.76 0.96 15.13
CA VAL A 60 13.01 2.40 15.19
C VAL A 60 13.27 2.86 16.61
N TRP A 61 12.55 2.36 17.62
CA TRP A 61 12.80 2.74 19.03
C TRP A 61 14.15 2.26 19.57
N ILE A 62 14.73 1.18 19.04
CA ILE A 62 16.12 0.80 19.35
C ILE A 62 17.10 1.89 18.88
N LYS A 63 16.83 2.50 17.72
CA LYS A 63 17.73 3.51 17.12
C LYS A 63 17.41 4.95 17.53
N THR A 64 16.14 5.23 17.79
CA THR A 64 15.60 6.55 18.11
C THR A 64 14.46 6.38 19.12
N PRO A 65 14.79 6.22 20.43
CA PRO A 65 13.78 6.05 21.48
C PRO A 65 12.74 7.17 21.55
N ALA A 66 13.10 8.41 21.18
CA ALA A 66 12.19 9.55 21.18
C ALA A 66 11.20 9.58 19.99
N ALA A 67 11.26 8.61 19.08
CA ALA A 67 10.41 8.59 17.89
C ALA A 67 8.93 8.43 18.24
N ARG A 68 8.09 9.23 17.58
CA ARG A 68 6.63 9.28 17.81
C ARG A 68 5.88 8.67 16.63
N PHE A 69 5.10 7.63 16.89
CA PHE A 69 4.33 6.88 15.91
C PHE A 69 2.83 7.17 16.03
N LEU A 70 2.20 7.48 14.89
CA LEU A 70 0.75 7.48 14.71
C LEU A 70 0.40 6.31 13.77
N GLY A 71 -0.29 5.31 14.29
CA GLY A 71 -0.69 4.11 13.55
C GLY A 71 -2.20 4.08 13.32
N GLY A 72 -2.62 4.13 12.06
CA GLY A 72 -4.02 4.10 11.63
C GLY A 72 -4.39 2.83 10.88
N SER A 73 -5.65 2.41 10.98
CA SER A 73 -6.27 1.37 10.13
C SER A 73 -7.74 1.69 9.87
N HIS A 74 -8.42 0.95 8.97
CA HIS A 74 -9.86 1.12 8.75
C HIS A 74 -10.69 0.89 10.04
N ALA A 75 -10.24 -0.01 10.92
CA ALA A 75 -10.87 -0.27 12.20
C ALA A 75 -9.92 0.01 13.36
N HIS A 76 -10.40 0.70 14.40
CA HIS A 76 -9.60 1.06 15.57
C HIS A 76 -9.00 -0.16 16.26
N ASP A 77 -9.76 -1.24 16.39
CA ASP A 77 -9.31 -2.47 17.04
C ASP A 77 -8.16 -3.15 16.31
N LEU A 78 -8.05 -2.99 14.98
CA LEU A 78 -6.91 -3.51 14.21
C LEU A 78 -5.65 -2.69 14.47
N ALA A 79 -5.75 -1.36 14.50
CA ALA A 79 -4.62 -0.50 14.86
C ALA A 79 -4.14 -0.80 16.30
N VAL A 80 -5.08 -0.98 17.23
CA VAL A 80 -4.78 -1.36 18.62
C VAL A 80 -4.16 -2.75 18.71
N ARG A 81 -4.65 -3.74 17.94
CA ARG A 81 -4.09 -5.10 17.89
C ARG A 81 -2.59 -5.04 17.58
N ASP A 82 -2.20 -4.30 16.55
CA ASP A 82 -0.81 -4.24 16.12
C ASP A 82 0.07 -3.41 17.07
N ALA A 83 -0.48 -2.35 17.67
CA ALA A 83 0.20 -1.62 18.73
C ALA A 83 0.43 -2.47 20.00
N VAL A 84 -0.55 -3.30 20.39
CA VAL A 84 -0.40 -4.24 21.51
C VAL A 84 0.65 -5.30 21.18
N ARG A 85 0.70 -5.81 19.95
CA ARG A 85 1.76 -6.73 19.50
C ARG A 85 3.15 -6.10 19.62
N SER A 86 3.34 -4.85 19.18
CA SER A 86 4.63 -4.17 19.34
C SER A 86 4.98 -3.91 20.80
N ARG A 87 4.01 -3.55 21.63
CA ARG A 87 4.21 -3.39 23.07
C ARG A 87 4.63 -4.71 23.74
N ARG A 88 3.96 -5.82 23.42
CA ARG A 88 4.31 -7.15 23.95
C ARG A 88 5.73 -7.55 23.55
N LEU A 89 6.13 -7.25 22.31
CA LEU A 89 7.51 -7.46 21.87
C LEU A 89 8.48 -6.64 22.71
N ILE A 90 8.25 -5.33 22.86
CA ILE A 90 9.10 -4.44 23.67
C ILE A 90 9.22 -4.95 25.11
N GLN A 91 8.13 -5.43 25.72
CA GLN A 91 8.10 -5.91 27.11
C GLN A 91 8.58 -7.37 27.28
N SER A 92 8.89 -8.07 26.20
CA SER A 92 9.35 -9.46 26.28
C SER A 92 10.74 -9.57 26.92
N SER A 93 11.03 -10.70 27.56
CA SER A 93 12.37 -10.95 28.15
C SER A 93 13.47 -10.77 27.11
N TRP A 94 13.31 -11.39 25.93
CA TRP A 94 14.27 -11.27 24.83
C TRP A 94 14.58 -9.81 24.46
N TYR A 95 13.55 -8.96 24.32
CA TYR A 95 13.76 -7.56 23.95
C TYR A 95 14.40 -6.77 25.09
N GLN A 96 14.00 -7.04 26.34
CA GLN A 96 14.59 -6.38 27.52
C GLN A 96 16.05 -6.80 27.73
N ASP A 97 16.37 -8.09 27.57
CA ASP A 97 17.73 -8.61 27.70
C ASP A 97 18.67 -7.99 26.65
N CYS A 98 18.14 -7.64 25.48
CA CYS A 98 18.91 -7.02 24.41
C CYS A 98 18.98 -5.49 24.45
N PHE A 99 17.92 -4.80 24.91
CA PHE A 99 17.72 -3.37 24.66
C PHE A 99 17.18 -2.56 25.85
N SER A 100 17.12 -3.12 27.05
CA SER A 100 16.58 -2.44 28.25
C SER A 100 17.39 -1.21 28.69
N ASP A 101 18.66 -1.14 28.31
CA ASP A 101 19.56 -0.01 28.59
C ASP A 101 19.27 1.22 27.72
N LEU A 102 18.56 1.04 26.59
CA LEU A 102 18.25 2.12 25.65
C LEU A 102 17.05 2.96 26.09
N PHE A 103 15.99 2.31 26.56
CA PHE A 103 14.79 2.97 27.08
C PHE A 103 13.94 2.02 27.92
N GLN A 104 13.08 2.60 28.75
CA GLN A 104 12.06 1.90 29.52
C GLN A 104 10.68 2.46 29.24
N MET A 105 9.67 1.60 29.33
CA MET A 105 8.27 2.01 29.21
C MET A 105 7.84 2.79 30.45
N THR A 106 7.06 3.85 30.27
CA THR A 106 6.45 4.58 31.39
C THR A 106 5.30 3.78 32.01
N GLY A 107 5.09 3.95 33.32
CA GLY A 107 4.03 3.24 34.04
C GLY A 107 2.66 3.92 34.00
N ASP A 108 2.63 5.24 33.90
CA ASP A 108 1.45 6.10 33.98
C ASP A 108 0.71 6.25 32.65
N GLN A 109 1.39 6.18 31.52
CA GLN A 109 0.81 6.20 30.17
C GLN A 109 1.08 4.90 29.42
N ASN A 110 0.33 3.85 29.80
CA ASN A 110 0.51 2.50 29.26
C ASN A 110 -0.81 1.76 28.95
N VAL A 111 -1.68 2.38 28.16
CA VAL A 111 -2.96 1.81 27.70
C VAL A 111 -2.83 1.19 26.32
N LYS A 112 -3.81 0.37 25.89
CA LYS A 112 -3.71 -0.38 24.62
C LYS A 112 -3.62 0.53 23.38
N SER A 113 -4.33 1.66 23.39
CA SER A 113 -4.37 2.62 22.28
C SER A 113 -3.23 3.64 22.31
N ARG A 114 -2.58 3.84 23.45
CA ARG A 114 -1.46 4.78 23.62
C ARG A 114 -0.49 4.32 24.69
N TYR A 115 0.78 4.30 24.35
CA TYR A 115 1.85 4.05 25.30
C TYR A 115 3.10 4.88 24.96
N GLU A 116 3.90 5.18 25.98
CA GLU A 116 5.11 6.00 25.85
C GLU A 116 6.29 5.45 26.67
N ASN A 117 7.50 5.83 26.27
CA ASN A 117 8.74 5.51 26.96
C ASN A 117 9.32 6.75 27.66
N GLU A 118 10.26 6.52 28.57
CA GLU A 118 10.91 7.58 29.35
C GLU A 118 11.73 8.57 28.50
N LYS A 119 11.95 8.28 27.21
CA LYS A 119 12.63 9.16 26.25
C LYS A 119 11.64 9.99 25.43
N THR A 120 10.37 10.07 25.84
CA THR A 120 9.27 10.82 25.21
C THR A 120 8.78 10.27 23.87
N GLY A 121 9.28 9.10 23.45
CA GLY A 121 8.72 8.39 22.31
C GLY A 121 7.38 7.79 22.69
N HIS A 122 6.39 7.95 21.80
CA HIS A 122 5.05 7.43 22.02
C HIS A 122 4.50 6.77 20.77
N ARG A 123 3.57 5.84 20.97
CA ARG A 123 2.76 5.28 19.90
C ARG A 123 1.29 5.52 20.21
N VAL A 124 0.55 6.03 19.23
CA VAL A 124 -0.90 6.23 19.29
C VAL A 124 -1.57 5.42 18.19
N SER A 125 -2.62 4.70 18.54
CA SER A 125 -3.47 3.93 17.61
C SER A 125 -4.76 4.69 17.34
N ILE A 126 -5.15 4.75 16.08
CA ILE A 126 -6.33 5.47 15.61
C ILE A 126 -6.98 4.72 14.45
N SER A 127 -8.17 5.15 14.08
CA SER A 127 -8.95 4.65 12.94
C SER A 127 -9.27 5.77 11.96
N VAL A 128 -9.79 5.39 10.80
CA VAL A 128 -10.36 6.33 9.82
C VAL A 128 -11.49 7.17 10.43
N ASP A 129 -12.32 6.57 11.27
CA ASP A 129 -13.51 7.23 11.85
C ASP A 129 -13.20 8.03 13.13
N SER A 130 -12.06 7.77 13.77
CA SER A 130 -11.64 8.47 14.99
C SER A 130 -10.78 9.69 14.65
N GLY A 131 -11.16 10.86 15.14
CA GLY A 131 -10.46 12.11 14.86
C GLY A 131 -8.98 12.07 15.27
N TRP A 132 -8.10 12.45 14.34
CA TRP A 132 -6.64 12.58 14.54
C TRP A 132 -6.24 13.86 15.30
N THR A 133 -7.21 14.64 15.77
CA THR A 133 -7.01 15.98 16.31
C THR A 133 -6.24 15.94 17.64
N GLY A 134 -5.17 16.73 17.73
CA GLY A 134 -4.34 16.83 18.93
C GLY A 134 -3.16 15.84 18.98
N HIS A 135 -3.08 14.88 18.05
CA HIS A 135 -1.94 13.97 17.95
C HIS A 135 -0.98 14.41 16.84
N ARG A 136 0.32 14.33 17.15
CA ARG A 136 1.41 14.54 16.19
C ARG A 136 2.46 13.46 16.36
N GLY A 137 3.19 13.19 15.28
CA GLY A 137 4.28 12.23 15.28
C GLY A 137 5.30 12.46 14.17
N ASN A 138 6.39 11.71 14.25
CA ASN A 138 7.43 11.67 13.23
C ASN A 138 7.12 10.60 12.17
N TYR A 139 6.42 9.54 12.56
CA TYR A 139 6.05 8.42 11.71
C TYR A 139 4.52 8.32 11.66
N ILE A 140 3.96 8.42 10.46
CA ILE A 140 2.54 8.22 10.21
C ILE A 140 2.37 6.98 9.35
N VAL A 141 1.78 5.94 9.94
CA VAL A 141 1.61 4.63 9.34
C VAL A 141 0.12 4.34 9.18
N TRP A 142 -0.31 4.09 7.95
CA TRP A 142 -1.65 3.59 7.63
C TRP A 142 -1.55 2.14 7.16
N ASP A 143 -2.23 1.24 7.86
CA ASP A 143 -2.27 -0.20 7.59
C ASP A 143 -3.69 -0.62 7.21
N ASP A 144 -3.90 -0.93 5.93
CA ASP A 144 -5.20 -1.22 5.34
C ASP A 144 -6.28 -0.20 5.77
N PRO A 145 -6.18 1.08 5.33
CA PRO A 145 -7.13 2.12 5.71
C PRO A 145 -8.55 1.94 5.14
N LEU A 146 -8.76 1.05 4.17
CA LEU A 146 -10.08 0.77 3.60
C LEU A 146 -10.53 -0.65 3.96
N ASP A 147 -11.73 -0.78 4.53
CA ASP A 147 -12.36 -2.08 4.79
C ASP A 147 -12.69 -2.78 3.46
N LYS A 148 -12.19 -4.00 3.28
CA LYS A 148 -12.47 -4.85 2.11
C LYS A 148 -13.97 -5.00 1.83
N ASN A 149 -14.81 -5.09 2.87
CA ASN A 149 -16.26 -5.24 2.71
C ASN A 149 -16.95 -3.94 2.28
N LYS A 150 -16.29 -2.79 2.48
CA LYS A 150 -16.78 -1.46 2.09
C LYS A 150 -16.07 -0.91 0.86
N LYS A 151 -15.25 -1.72 0.19
CA LYS A 151 -14.45 -1.28 -0.98
C LYS A 151 -15.29 -0.68 -2.11
N ASP A 152 -16.57 -1.08 -2.18
CA ASP A 152 -17.53 -0.66 -3.20
C ASP A 152 -18.36 0.57 -2.81
N SER A 153 -18.28 1.03 -1.56
CA SER A 153 -18.96 2.23 -1.09
C SER A 153 -18.14 3.49 -1.40
N ASP A 154 -18.69 4.40 -2.21
CA ASP A 154 -18.08 5.72 -2.48
C ASP A 154 -17.77 6.46 -1.18
N ALA A 155 -18.74 6.55 -0.27
CA ALA A 155 -18.58 7.23 1.01
C ALA A 155 -17.44 6.63 1.85
N ALA A 156 -17.29 5.30 1.88
CA ALA A 156 -16.20 4.67 2.61
C ALA A 156 -14.82 4.92 1.96
N ARG A 157 -14.75 4.94 0.63
CA ARG A 157 -13.53 5.28 -0.12
C ARG A 157 -13.14 6.74 0.14
N GLU A 158 -14.08 7.67 -0.02
CA GLU A 158 -13.85 9.10 0.21
C GLU A 158 -13.37 9.38 1.63
N LEU A 159 -14.02 8.77 2.62
CA LEU A 159 -13.63 8.90 4.02
C LEU A 159 -12.21 8.37 4.26
N SER A 160 -11.88 7.20 3.71
CA SER A 160 -10.54 6.60 3.83
C SER A 160 -9.48 7.45 3.12
N ASN A 161 -9.78 7.96 1.93
CA ASN A 161 -8.91 8.82 1.13
C ASN A 161 -8.62 10.12 1.86
N GLU A 162 -9.64 10.78 2.40
CA GLU A 162 -9.50 12.03 3.16
C GLU A 162 -8.77 11.81 4.48
N ALA A 163 -9.03 10.71 5.19
CA ALA A 163 -8.30 10.36 6.41
C ALA A 163 -6.80 10.19 6.13
N VAL A 164 -6.42 9.47 5.07
CA VAL A 164 -5.01 9.31 4.68
C VAL A 164 -4.39 10.64 4.23
N LYS A 165 -5.06 11.38 3.34
CA LYS A 165 -4.56 12.65 2.79
C LYS A 165 -4.37 13.72 3.86
N SER A 166 -5.39 13.95 4.69
CA SER A 166 -5.37 14.97 5.75
C SER A 166 -4.27 14.71 6.79
N THR A 167 -4.06 13.45 7.15
CA THR A 167 -3.07 13.06 8.16
C THR A 167 -1.65 13.18 7.64
N PHE A 168 -1.42 12.75 6.40
CA PHE A 168 -0.18 12.97 5.69
C PHE A 168 0.13 14.46 5.47
N GLY A 169 -0.88 15.33 5.34
CA GLY A 169 -0.68 16.77 5.18
C GLY A 169 -0.35 17.52 6.48
N THR A 170 -0.97 17.16 7.61
CA THR A 170 -1.07 18.07 8.77
C THR A 170 -0.54 17.53 10.10
N ARG A 171 -0.19 16.24 10.18
CA ARG A 171 0.08 15.58 11.48
C ARG A 171 1.57 15.35 11.79
N GLY A 172 2.46 15.87 10.95
CA GLY A 172 3.89 15.93 11.25
C GLY A 172 4.20 16.97 12.33
N ASP A 173 5.07 16.62 13.28
CA ASP A 173 5.68 17.60 14.20
C ASP A 173 6.58 18.57 13.42
N ASN A 174 7.50 18.03 12.63
CA ASN A 174 8.34 18.76 11.68
C ASN A 174 8.08 18.19 10.27
N PRO A 175 7.50 18.97 9.34
CA PRO A 175 7.20 18.49 7.98
C PRO A 175 8.42 17.94 7.22
N LYS A 176 9.63 18.39 7.54
CA LYS A 176 10.88 17.94 6.90
C LYS A 176 11.38 16.58 7.40
N GLU A 177 10.93 16.15 8.58
CA GLU A 177 11.36 14.90 9.22
C GLU A 177 10.22 13.87 9.29
N MET A 178 9.07 14.22 8.72
CA MET A 178 7.89 13.39 8.72
C MET A 178 8.05 12.23 7.72
N ARG A 179 7.78 11.02 8.20
CA ARG A 179 7.83 9.78 7.44
C ARG A 179 6.42 9.23 7.28
N ARG A 180 5.98 9.09 6.04
CA ARG A 180 4.64 8.64 5.67
C ARG A 180 4.72 7.23 5.10
N LEU A 181 3.96 6.31 5.68
CA LEU A 181 3.86 4.94 5.23
C LEU A 181 2.41 4.58 5.03
N LEU A 182 2.04 4.21 3.80
CA LEU A 182 0.79 3.55 3.49
C LEU A 182 1.11 2.11 3.09
N ILE A 183 0.62 1.13 3.84
CA ILE A 183 0.71 -0.29 3.50
C ILE A 183 -0.70 -0.84 3.32
N MET A 184 -0.99 -1.38 2.13
CA MET A 184 -2.27 -2.04 1.89
C MET A 184 -2.23 -2.98 0.71
N GLN A 185 -3.14 -3.95 0.66
CA GLN A 185 -3.51 -4.55 -0.63
C GLN A 185 -4.44 -3.60 -1.40
N ARG A 186 -4.36 -3.57 -2.73
CA ARG A 186 -5.30 -2.77 -3.52
C ARG A 186 -6.70 -3.39 -3.51
N LEU A 187 -7.71 -2.55 -3.33
CA LEU A 187 -9.12 -2.95 -3.25
C LEU A 187 -9.99 -2.31 -4.33
N HIS A 188 -9.64 -1.11 -4.77
CA HIS A 188 -10.41 -0.33 -5.75
C HIS A 188 -9.47 0.63 -6.50
N ASP A 189 -9.83 1.05 -7.71
CA ASP A 189 -9.01 2.01 -8.49
C ASP A 189 -8.84 3.36 -7.77
N ASN A 190 -9.89 3.84 -7.08
CA ASN A 190 -9.92 5.01 -6.21
C ASN A 190 -9.83 4.68 -4.70
N ASP A 191 -9.14 3.60 -4.33
CA ASP A 191 -8.72 3.36 -2.94
C ASP A 191 -7.60 4.34 -2.51
N PRO A 192 -7.19 4.37 -1.23
CA PRO A 192 -6.20 5.35 -0.76
C PRO A 192 -4.87 5.33 -1.51
N THR A 193 -4.44 4.18 -2.03
CA THR A 193 -3.26 4.16 -2.91
C THR A 193 -3.57 4.83 -4.24
N GLY A 194 -4.65 4.41 -4.91
CA GLY A 194 -5.05 4.98 -6.19
C GLY A 194 -5.25 6.49 -6.14
N HIS A 195 -5.89 6.99 -5.09
CA HIS A 195 -6.10 8.41 -4.86
C HIS A 195 -4.79 9.19 -4.75
N LEU A 196 -3.82 8.71 -3.94
CA LEU A 196 -2.51 9.37 -3.80
C LEU A 196 -1.71 9.36 -5.10
N LEU A 197 -1.76 8.27 -5.87
CA LEU A 197 -1.06 8.17 -7.15
C LEU A 197 -1.67 9.12 -8.20
N GLU A 198 -3.00 9.25 -8.24
CA GLU A 198 -3.67 10.16 -9.16
C GLU A 198 -3.39 11.62 -8.80
N GLU A 199 -3.36 11.97 -7.51
CA GLU A 199 -2.91 13.30 -7.04
C GLU A 199 -1.45 13.58 -7.44
N MET A 200 -0.54 12.63 -7.28
CA MET A 200 0.86 12.76 -7.73
C MET A 200 1.00 12.99 -9.23
N LYS A 201 0.10 12.40 -10.02
CA LYS A 201 0.08 12.53 -11.48
C LYS A 201 -0.50 13.88 -11.91
N ASN A 202 -1.59 14.32 -11.29
CA ASN A 202 -2.34 15.50 -11.71
C ASN A 202 -1.82 16.81 -11.08
N ASN A 203 -1.11 16.72 -9.96
CA ASN A 203 -0.58 17.88 -9.25
C ASN A 203 0.96 17.78 -9.11
N PRO A 204 1.73 18.52 -9.92
CA PRO A 204 3.19 18.53 -9.86
C PRO A 204 3.78 18.97 -8.52
N LYS A 205 3.00 19.67 -7.69
CA LYS A 205 3.40 20.12 -6.34
C LYS A 205 3.03 19.11 -5.25
N PHE A 206 2.31 18.05 -5.58
CA PHE A 206 1.96 17.01 -4.62
C PHE A 206 3.23 16.27 -4.15
N PRO A 207 3.35 15.92 -2.85
CA PRO A 207 4.50 15.17 -2.36
C PRO A 207 4.72 13.89 -3.15
N ARG A 208 5.98 13.63 -3.54
CA ARG A 208 6.34 12.38 -4.23
C ARG A 208 6.30 11.22 -3.24
N PHE A 209 5.54 10.18 -3.57
CA PHE A 209 5.60 8.89 -2.90
C PHE A 209 6.41 7.90 -3.73
N GLU A 210 7.29 7.19 -3.06
CA GLU A 210 7.88 5.98 -3.56
C GLU A 210 6.81 4.87 -3.54
N HIS A 211 6.61 4.17 -4.64
CA HIS A 211 5.55 3.17 -4.78
C HIS A 211 6.13 1.77 -4.99
N LEU A 212 6.22 1.01 -3.90
CA LEU A 212 6.59 -0.39 -3.92
C LEU A 212 5.37 -1.26 -4.25
N VAL A 213 5.38 -1.91 -5.42
CA VAL A 213 4.31 -2.83 -5.85
C VAL A 213 4.86 -4.22 -6.00
N LEU A 214 4.33 -5.15 -5.21
CA LEU A 214 4.74 -6.55 -5.19
C LEU A 214 3.54 -7.42 -5.55
N PRO A 215 3.29 -7.73 -6.84
CA PRO A 215 2.17 -8.57 -7.24
C PRO A 215 2.43 -10.05 -6.91
N ALA A 216 1.35 -10.80 -6.66
CA ALA A 216 1.42 -12.24 -6.38
C ALA A 216 2.12 -13.01 -7.51
N ARG A 217 1.81 -12.68 -8.76
CA ARG A 217 2.52 -13.15 -9.95
C ARG A 217 3.33 -12.03 -10.55
N TYR A 218 4.60 -12.29 -10.85
CA TYR A 218 5.51 -11.29 -11.40
C TYR A 218 4.99 -10.75 -12.72
N GLU A 219 4.97 -9.41 -12.81
CA GLU A 219 4.65 -8.68 -14.03
C GLU A 219 5.78 -7.65 -14.27
N PRO A 220 6.47 -7.69 -15.42
CA PRO A 220 7.62 -6.83 -15.66
C PRO A 220 7.21 -5.35 -15.73
N LYS A 221 8.12 -4.46 -15.33
CA LYS A 221 7.96 -2.98 -15.37
C LYS A 221 6.81 -2.43 -14.51
N ARG A 222 6.42 -3.14 -13.45
CA ARG A 222 5.39 -2.70 -12.49
C ARG A 222 5.92 -1.89 -11.31
N PHE A 223 7.22 -1.98 -11.07
CA PHE A 223 7.90 -1.37 -9.93
C PHE A 223 9.16 -0.66 -10.41
N PHE A 224 9.39 0.54 -9.89
CA PHE A 224 10.57 1.37 -10.14
C PHE A 224 11.08 1.90 -8.82
N SER A 225 12.33 1.59 -8.48
CA SER A 225 12.94 1.99 -7.22
C SER A 225 13.78 3.24 -7.37
N SER A 226 13.51 4.28 -6.57
CA SER A 226 14.44 5.42 -6.45
C SER A 226 15.70 5.09 -5.64
N ILE A 227 15.65 4.04 -4.82
CA ILE A 227 16.77 3.59 -3.96
C ILE A 227 17.64 2.48 -4.58
N GLY A 228 17.49 2.22 -5.88
CA GLY A 228 18.33 1.26 -6.62
C GLY A 228 17.98 -0.23 -6.46
N LEU A 229 16.87 -0.56 -5.82
CA LEU A 229 16.39 -1.93 -5.69
C LEU A 229 15.67 -2.42 -6.97
N SER A 230 15.70 -3.73 -7.21
CA SER A 230 14.99 -4.37 -8.33
C SER A 230 14.36 -5.68 -7.89
N ASP A 231 13.18 -6.00 -8.44
CA ASP A 231 12.52 -7.29 -8.19
C ASP A 231 13.42 -8.41 -8.74
N PRO A 232 13.81 -9.41 -7.92
CA PRO A 232 14.71 -10.48 -8.36
C PRO A 232 14.03 -11.47 -9.32
N ARG A 233 12.70 -11.45 -9.43
CA ARG A 233 11.97 -12.30 -10.37
C ARG A 233 12.19 -11.82 -11.79
N THR A 234 12.32 -12.76 -12.73
CA THR A 234 12.67 -12.45 -14.12
C THR A 234 11.65 -12.97 -15.13
N THR A 235 10.97 -14.07 -14.83
CA THR A 235 9.98 -14.67 -15.72
C THR A 235 8.57 -14.20 -15.35
N PRO A 236 7.80 -13.62 -16.28
CA PRO A 236 6.40 -13.29 -16.04
C PRO A 236 5.64 -14.48 -15.48
N GLY A 237 4.86 -14.27 -14.41
CA GLY A 237 4.12 -15.31 -13.71
C GLY A 237 4.82 -15.88 -12.47
N GLU A 238 6.12 -15.66 -12.26
CA GLU A 238 6.84 -16.12 -11.07
C GLU A 238 6.16 -15.66 -9.77
N LEU A 239 5.89 -16.61 -8.87
CA LEU A 239 5.18 -16.34 -7.63
C LEU A 239 6.03 -15.52 -6.67
N LEU A 240 5.38 -14.58 -5.97
CA LEU A 240 6.02 -13.73 -4.98
C LEU A 240 6.57 -14.56 -3.81
N PHE A 241 5.77 -15.52 -3.32
CA PHE A 241 6.08 -16.29 -2.12
C PHE A 241 5.68 -17.77 -2.26
N PRO A 242 6.34 -18.53 -3.16
CA PRO A 242 5.93 -19.88 -3.53
C PRO A 242 5.95 -20.89 -2.38
N GLN A 243 6.73 -20.65 -1.32
CA GLN A 243 6.81 -21.53 -0.15
C GLN A 243 5.51 -21.56 0.65
N LEU A 244 4.75 -20.47 0.66
CA LEU A 244 3.49 -20.34 1.41
C LEU A 244 2.27 -20.28 0.47
N PHE A 245 2.44 -19.66 -0.69
CA PHE A 245 1.43 -19.51 -1.73
C PHE A 245 1.97 -20.15 -3.01
N ASP A 246 1.87 -21.48 -3.09
CA ASP A 246 2.20 -22.22 -4.31
C ASP A 246 1.19 -21.95 -5.43
N GLU A 247 1.44 -22.51 -6.61
CA GLU A 247 0.60 -22.30 -7.80
C GLU A 247 -0.86 -22.65 -7.53
N LYS A 248 -1.12 -23.75 -6.81
CA LYS A 248 -2.48 -24.20 -6.51
C LYS A 248 -3.17 -23.19 -5.59
N VAL A 249 -2.51 -22.76 -4.52
CA VAL A 249 -3.07 -21.79 -3.57
C VAL A 249 -3.37 -20.46 -4.26
N VAL A 250 -2.45 -19.98 -5.10
CA VAL A 250 -2.66 -18.73 -5.85
C VAL A 250 -3.83 -18.86 -6.81
N SER A 251 -3.89 -19.92 -7.62
CA SER A 251 -5.00 -20.16 -8.56
C SER A 251 -6.36 -20.34 -7.88
N ASP A 252 -6.42 -21.06 -6.75
CA ASP A 252 -7.64 -21.21 -5.97
C ASP A 252 -8.09 -19.84 -5.42
N THR A 253 -7.15 -19.03 -4.95
CA THR A 253 -7.43 -17.67 -4.44
C THR A 253 -7.90 -16.74 -5.56
N GLU A 254 -7.29 -16.80 -6.75
CA GLU A 254 -7.72 -16.08 -7.95
C GLU A 254 -9.17 -16.44 -8.29
N THR A 255 -9.50 -17.73 -8.25
CA THR A 255 -10.85 -18.24 -8.53
C THR A 255 -11.87 -17.73 -7.50
N LEU A 256 -11.53 -17.76 -6.22
CA LEU A 256 -12.41 -17.29 -5.13
C LEU A 256 -12.63 -15.78 -5.15
N LEU A 257 -11.62 -15.00 -5.53
CA LEU A 257 -11.71 -13.54 -5.61
C LEU A 257 -12.43 -13.06 -6.89
N GLY A 258 -12.44 -13.87 -7.95
CA GLY A 258 -12.98 -13.48 -9.26
C GLY A 258 -12.35 -12.18 -9.75
N ASP A 259 -13.18 -11.20 -10.12
CA ASP A 259 -12.74 -9.88 -10.59
C ASP A 259 -11.88 -9.12 -9.57
N GLY A 260 -12.00 -9.46 -8.28
CA GLY A 260 -11.19 -8.88 -7.21
C GLY A 260 -9.71 -9.26 -7.26
N ALA A 261 -9.35 -10.36 -7.94
CA ALA A 261 -7.98 -10.87 -7.98
C ALA A 261 -7.00 -9.86 -8.60
N ALA A 262 -7.43 -9.11 -9.62
CA ALA A 262 -6.60 -8.08 -10.26
C ALA A 262 -6.17 -6.99 -9.27
N GLY A 263 -7.06 -6.60 -8.35
CA GLY A 263 -6.77 -5.67 -7.28
C GLY A 263 -5.96 -6.32 -6.16
N GLU A 264 -6.52 -7.33 -5.52
CA GLU A 264 -5.99 -7.84 -4.26
C GLU A 264 -4.69 -8.64 -4.42
N LEU A 265 -4.48 -9.31 -5.56
CA LEU A 265 -3.27 -10.11 -5.83
C LEU A 265 -2.31 -9.35 -6.76
N GLN A 266 -2.78 -8.85 -7.90
CA GLN A 266 -1.92 -8.18 -8.89
C GLN A 266 -1.74 -6.66 -8.67
N GLN A 267 -2.36 -6.11 -7.62
CA GLN A 267 -2.26 -4.69 -7.24
C GLN A 267 -2.67 -3.71 -8.35
N ARG A 268 -3.58 -4.12 -9.24
CA ARG A 268 -4.13 -3.34 -10.36
C ARG A 268 -5.67 -3.47 -10.40
N PRO A 269 -6.38 -2.91 -9.43
CA PRO A 269 -7.84 -2.94 -9.43
C PRO A 269 -8.36 -2.22 -10.67
N ALA A 270 -9.49 -2.70 -11.20
CA ALA A 270 -10.19 -2.09 -12.31
C ALA A 270 -11.51 -1.48 -11.83
N PRO A 271 -12.00 -0.39 -12.46
CA PRO A 271 -13.33 0.15 -12.15
C PRO A 271 -14.41 -0.89 -12.42
N LYS A 272 -15.52 -0.85 -11.68
CA LYS A 272 -16.67 -1.76 -11.85
C LYS A 272 -17.31 -1.73 -13.25
N GLY A 273 -17.09 -0.68 -14.04
CA GLY A 273 -17.51 -0.58 -15.45
C GLY A 273 -16.54 -1.20 -16.45
N GLY A 274 -15.38 -1.68 -15.98
CA GLY A 274 -14.34 -2.32 -16.78
C GLY A 274 -13.53 -1.37 -17.66
N ALA A 275 -12.32 -1.80 -18.02
CA ALA A 275 -11.80 -1.48 -19.34
C ALA A 275 -12.62 -2.31 -20.34
N ILE A 276 -13.44 -1.64 -21.15
CA ILE A 276 -14.37 -2.27 -22.13
C ILE A 276 -13.64 -3.17 -23.13
N TYR A 277 -12.31 -3.07 -23.21
CA TYR A 277 -11.50 -3.74 -24.22
C TYR A 277 -10.53 -4.75 -23.59
N LEU A 278 -10.57 -5.99 -24.07
CA LEU A 278 -9.55 -6.99 -23.76
C LEU A 278 -8.25 -6.64 -24.47
N ARG A 279 -7.11 -6.77 -23.79
CA ARG A 279 -5.79 -6.45 -24.38
C ARG A 279 -5.51 -7.31 -25.62
N GLU A 280 -5.90 -8.59 -25.59
CA GLU A 280 -5.80 -9.54 -26.70
C GLU A 280 -6.59 -9.11 -27.95
N TRP A 281 -7.61 -8.24 -27.82
CA TRP A 281 -8.30 -7.70 -29.00
C TRP A 281 -7.39 -6.81 -29.84
N PHE A 282 -6.36 -6.22 -29.25
CA PHE A 282 -5.40 -5.37 -29.96
C PHE A 282 -4.18 -6.12 -30.48
N ASP A 283 -4.08 -7.43 -30.21
CA ASP A 283 -3.00 -8.31 -30.69
C ASP A 283 -3.22 -8.68 -32.15
N GLY A 284 -2.88 -7.76 -33.05
CA GLY A 284 -2.61 -7.98 -34.49
C GLY A 284 -3.77 -8.45 -35.38
N LYS A 285 -4.77 -9.15 -34.86
CA LYS A 285 -5.86 -9.79 -35.62
C LYS A 285 -7.02 -8.84 -35.94
N ASN A 286 -7.21 -7.80 -35.11
CA ASN A 286 -8.26 -6.79 -35.32
C ASN A 286 -7.70 -5.45 -35.82
N ARG A 287 -6.46 -5.43 -36.35
CA ARG A 287 -5.90 -4.24 -37.02
C ARG A 287 -6.06 -4.43 -38.52
N TYR A 288 -6.80 -3.54 -39.17
CA TYR A 288 -6.87 -3.50 -40.62
C TYR A 288 -5.77 -2.58 -41.16
N ASP A 289 -5.18 -2.94 -42.29
CA ASP A 289 -4.33 -2.05 -43.06
C ASP A 289 -5.23 -1.22 -43.99
N ALA A 290 -5.31 0.08 -43.73
CA ALA A 290 -6.10 1.02 -44.52
C ALA A 290 -5.59 1.16 -45.97
N THR A 291 -4.41 0.63 -46.30
CA THR A 291 -3.81 0.66 -47.63
C THR A 291 -4.07 -0.62 -48.44
N ASP A 292 -4.68 -1.66 -47.86
CA ASP A 292 -5.00 -2.90 -48.57
C ASP A 292 -6.16 -2.69 -49.56
N LYS A 293 -5.81 -2.65 -50.85
CA LYS A 293 -6.76 -2.50 -51.97
C LYS A 293 -7.75 -3.66 -52.07
N LYS A 294 -7.41 -4.87 -51.61
CA LYS A 294 -8.35 -6.02 -51.61
C LYS A 294 -9.46 -5.82 -50.59
N PHE A 295 -9.17 -5.20 -49.46
CA PHE A 295 -10.14 -4.84 -48.45
C PHE A 295 -11.05 -3.71 -48.94
N PHE A 296 -10.46 -2.64 -49.50
CA PHE A 296 -11.20 -1.48 -50.00
C PHE A 296 -12.23 -1.84 -51.07
N ASN A 297 -11.88 -2.75 -51.99
CA ASN A 297 -12.77 -3.20 -53.07
C ASN A 297 -13.91 -4.13 -52.59
N ARG A 298 -13.92 -4.55 -51.32
CA ARG A 298 -14.97 -5.39 -50.71
C ARG A 298 -15.91 -4.60 -49.80
N ILE A 299 -15.65 -3.31 -49.58
CA ILE A 299 -16.50 -2.45 -48.73
C ILE A 299 -17.77 -2.08 -49.51
N VAL A 300 -18.92 -2.54 -49.02
CA VAL A 300 -20.23 -2.27 -49.64
C VAL A 300 -20.96 -1.05 -49.03
N ALA A 301 -20.52 -0.58 -47.87
CA ALA A 301 -21.04 0.61 -47.21
C ALA A 301 -20.00 1.23 -46.26
N ARG A 302 -20.09 2.55 -46.05
CA ARG A 302 -19.28 3.28 -45.06
C ARG A 302 -20.20 4.00 -44.10
N TRP A 303 -19.91 3.84 -42.82
CA TRP A 303 -20.60 4.55 -41.74
C TRP A 303 -19.61 5.56 -41.19
N LEU A 304 -19.99 6.84 -41.23
CA LEU A 304 -19.22 7.92 -40.62
C LEU A 304 -20.00 8.33 -39.38
N SER A 305 -19.34 8.35 -38.23
CA SER A 305 -19.91 8.81 -36.98
C SER A 305 -19.24 10.12 -36.63
N PHE A 306 -20.04 11.12 -36.33
CA PHE A 306 -19.55 12.42 -35.89
C PHE A 306 -20.06 12.63 -34.47
N ASP A 307 -19.14 12.69 -33.52
CA ASP A 307 -19.43 13.01 -32.12
C ASP A 307 -19.03 14.46 -31.86
N THR A 308 -19.98 15.38 -32.06
CA THR A 308 -19.73 16.82 -32.06
C THR A 308 -19.99 17.42 -30.68
N ALA A 309 -18.99 18.09 -30.12
CA ALA A 309 -19.16 18.94 -28.94
C ALA A 309 -19.75 20.30 -29.35
N PHE A 310 -20.77 20.78 -28.63
CA PHE A 310 -21.49 22.03 -28.94
C PHE A 310 -21.08 23.24 -28.07
N VAL A 311 -20.19 23.03 -27.09
CA VAL A 311 -19.82 24.05 -26.10
C VAL A 311 -18.30 24.12 -26.00
N ASP A 312 -17.72 25.32 -26.03
CA ASP A 312 -16.29 25.56 -25.78
C ASP A 312 -16.01 25.60 -24.27
N THR A 313 -15.72 24.44 -23.68
CA THR A 313 -15.15 24.32 -22.34
C THR A 313 -13.89 23.43 -22.38
N ASN A 314 -12.72 24.06 -22.24
CA ASN A 314 -11.32 23.56 -22.37
C ASN A 314 -10.93 22.12 -21.88
N ALA A 315 -11.84 21.28 -21.41
CA ALA A 315 -11.62 19.91 -20.98
C ALA A 315 -12.33 18.83 -21.84
N ALA A 316 -13.28 19.16 -22.73
CA ALA A 316 -14.08 18.14 -23.46
C ALA A 316 -14.55 18.52 -24.88
N ASP A 317 -13.85 19.43 -25.57
CA ASP A 317 -14.38 20.06 -26.81
C ASP A 317 -13.92 19.39 -28.13
N THR A 318 -13.25 18.25 -28.05
CA THR A 318 -12.76 17.57 -29.26
C THR A 318 -13.89 16.86 -29.98
N THR A 319 -14.18 17.27 -31.22
CA THR A 319 -15.08 16.52 -32.12
C THR A 319 -14.38 15.24 -32.60
N GLY A 320 -15.00 14.08 -32.37
CA GLY A 320 -14.57 12.81 -32.94
C GLY A 320 -15.20 12.56 -34.31
N MET A 321 -14.40 12.11 -35.28
CA MET A 321 -14.85 11.64 -36.61
C MET A 321 -14.22 10.29 -36.94
#